data_AF-A0AA97CIS3-F1
#
_entry.id   AF-A0AA97CIS3-F1
#
_cell.length_a   1.000
_cell.length_b   1.000
_cell.length_c   1.000
_cell.angle_alpha   90.00
_cell.angle_beta   90.00
_cell.angle_gamma   90.00
#
_symmetry.space_group_name_H-M   'P 1'
#
loop_
_entity.id
_entity.type
_entity.pdbx_description
1 polymer ?
#
loop_
_entity_poly.entity_id
_entity_poly.type
_entity_poly.pdbx_seq_one_letter_code
_entity_poly.pdbx_strand_id
1 'polypeptide(L)'
;MKRIKTKLLIVLLLALGVFGYHSYTSIGDSDVKNEAQRLVEAKLGNASNIEFNDVEIMQKGEFKEGENYRVCGKYHLPSQENPLPFVANVIIKDGRFSEHEQLIISETQELQLSIERLCSKKETD
;
A
#
# COMPACT_ATOMS: atom_id res chain seq x y z
N MET A 1 10.44 40.74 -28.92
CA MET A 1 9.33 40.13 -28.15
C MET A 1 8.99 38.68 -28.52
N LYS A 2 8.92 38.27 -29.80
CA LYS A 2 8.62 36.86 -30.20
C LYS A 2 9.58 35.81 -29.60
N ARG A 3 10.89 36.10 -29.56
CA ARG A 3 11.91 35.18 -29.02
C ARG A 3 11.81 34.95 -27.50
N ILE A 4 11.34 35.93 -26.73
CA ILE A 4 11.18 35.82 -25.26
C ILE A 4 9.96 34.96 -24.93
N LYS A 5 8.83 35.16 -25.64
CA LYS A 5 7.62 34.35 -25.47
C LYS A 5 7.85 32.86 -25.78
N THR A 6 8.66 32.58 -26.80
CA THR A 6 8.99 31.20 -27.21
C THR A 6 9.86 30.51 -26.15
N LYS A 7 10.85 31.21 -25.58
CA LYS A 7 11.67 30.66 -24.48
C LYS A 7 10.84 30.40 -23.22
N LEU A 8 9.91 31.30 -22.89
CA LEU A 8 9.01 31.13 -21.75
C LEU A 8 8.11 29.90 -21.91
N LEU A 9 7.60 29.66 -23.13
CA LEU A 9 6.78 28.50 -23.46
C LEU A 9 7.55 27.18 -23.33
N ILE A 10 8.81 27.14 -23.75
CA ILE A 10 9.68 25.96 -23.61
C ILE A 10 9.96 25.67 -22.14
N VAL A 11 10.24 26.70 -21.33
CA VAL A 11 10.43 26.53 -19.87
C VAL A 11 9.16 26.01 -19.21
N LEU A 12 7.99 26.49 -19.62
CA LEU A 12 6.70 26.04 -19.09
C LEU A 12 6.40 24.58 -19.49
N LEU A 13 6.72 24.19 -20.73
CA LEU A 13 6.59 22.80 -21.20
C LEU A 13 7.54 21.85 -20.48
N LEU A 14 8.79 22.27 -20.23
CA LEU A 14 9.75 21.48 -19.46
C LEU A 14 9.30 21.31 -18.00
N ALA A 15 8.79 22.37 -17.37
CA ALA A 15 8.23 22.29 -16.03
C ALA A 15 7.03 21.32 -15.97
N LEU A 16 6.09 21.42 -16.91
CA LEU A 16 4.95 20.51 -17.00
C LEU A 16 5.37 19.05 -17.23
N GLY A 17 6.41 18.82 -18.04
CA GLY A 17 6.97 17.48 -18.26
C GLY A 17 7.58 16.87 -16.99
N VAL A 18 8.33 17.65 -16.22
CA VAL A 18 8.96 17.20 -14.96
C VAL A 18 7.91 16.96 -13.87
N PHE A 19 6.91 17.84 -13.75
CA PHE A 19 5.81 17.64 -12.79
C PHE A 19 4.95 16.42 -13.16
N GLY A 20 4.63 16.22 -14.44
CA GLY A 20 3.90 15.03 -14.89
C GLY A 20 4.65 13.72 -14.61
N TYR A 21 5.97 13.71 -14.76
CA TYR A 21 6.80 12.54 -14.44
C TYR A 21 6.82 12.22 -12.94
N HIS A 22 6.98 13.24 -12.08
CA HIS A 22 6.99 13.05 -10.63
C HIS A 22 5.64 12.56 -10.07
N SER A 23 4.53 13.04 -10.62
CA SER A 23 3.19 12.56 -10.22
C SER A 23 2.91 11.12 -10.65
N TYR A 24 3.54 10.65 -11.73
CA TYR A 24 3.35 9.27 -12.22
C TYR A 24 4.14 8.22 -11.40
N THR A 25 5.25 8.61 -10.77
CA THR A 25 6.12 7.67 -10.04
C THR A 25 5.96 7.72 -8.52
N SER A 26 5.06 8.55 -7.99
CA SER A 26 4.85 8.69 -6.55
C SER A 26 3.83 7.66 -6.07
N ILE A 27 4.29 6.60 -5.41
CA ILE A 27 3.41 5.66 -4.71
C ILE A 27 2.96 6.33 -3.40
N GLY A 28 1.65 6.48 -3.22
CA GLY A 28 1.06 7.06 -2.01
C GLY A 28 0.49 6.02 -1.05
N ASP A 29 0.04 6.48 0.12
CA ASP A 29 -0.56 5.63 1.16
C ASP A 29 -1.77 4.83 0.65
N SER A 30 -2.56 5.40 -0.27
CA SER A 30 -3.69 4.70 -0.89
C SER A 30 -3.23 3.53 -1.74
N ASP A 31 -2.15 3.70 -2.50
CA ASP A 31 -1.59 2.64 -3.34
C ASP A 31 -1.03 1.51 -2.48
N VAL A 32 -0.38 1.85 -1.37
CA VAL A 32 0.09 0.87 -0.37
C VAL A 32 -1.06 0.06 0.22
N LYS A 33 -2.17 0.71 0.58
CA LYS A 33 -3.36 0.01 1.10
C LYS A 33 -4.00 -0.89 0.05
N ASN A 34 -4.12 -0.40 -1.18
CA ASN A 34 -4.66 -1.18 -2.31
C ASN A 34 -3.77 -2.39 -2.61
N GLU A 35 -2.45 -2.24 -2.53
CA GLU A 35 -1.53 -3.35 -2.72
C GLU A 35 -1.69 -4.42 -1.63
N ALA A 36 -1.84 -4.00 -0.38
CA ALA A 36 -2.12 -4.94 0.71
C ALA A 36 -3.44 -5.71 0.50
N GLN A 37 -4.48 -5.06 -0.03
CA GLN A 37 -5.74 -5.73 -0.40
C GLN A 37 -5.54 -6.70 -1.56
N ARG A 38 -4.82 -6.29 -2.62
CA ARG A 38 -4.45 -7.14 -3.76
C ARG A 38 -3.75 -8.43 -3.30
N LEU A 39 -2.90 -8.36 -2.28
CA LEU A 39 -2.24 -9.54 -1.73
C LEU A 39 -3.22 -10.53 -1.10
N VAL A 40 -4.21 -10.02 -0.35
CA VAL A 40 -5.26 -10.84 0.24
C VAL A 40 -6.10 -11.49 -0.86
N GLU A 41 -6.51 -10.73 -1.87
CA GLU A 41 -7.26 -11.25 -3.02
C GLU A 41 -6.48 -12.34 -3.77
N ALA A 42 -5.19 -12.11 -4.03
CA ALA A 42 -4.32 -13.06 -4.71
C ALA A 42 -4.15 -14.36 -3.90
N LYS A 43 -3.98 -14.26 -2.58
CA LYS A 43 -3.86 -15.42 -1.69
C LYS A 43 -5.15 -16.24 -1.62
N LEU A 44 -6.30 -15.57 -1.64
CA LEU A 44 -7.63 -16.19 -1.59
C LEU A 44 -8.15 -16.61 -2.97
N GLY A 45 -7.37 -16.41 -4.04
CA GLY A 45 -7.67 -16.90 -5.38
C GLY A 45 -8.78 -16.14 -6.10
N ASN A 46 -8.86 -14.81 -5.92
CA ASN A 46 -9.89 -13.95 -6.52
C ASN A 46 -11.32 -14.36 -6.14
N ALA A 47 -11.57 -14.64 -4.86
CA ALA A 47 -12.94 -14.75 -4.37
C ALA A 47 -13.68 -13.44 -4.69
N SER A 48 -14.68 -13.51 -5.55
CA SER A 48 -15.18 -12.34 -6.30
C SER A 48 -15.93 -11.29 -5.47
N ASN A 49 -16.04 -11.46 -4.15
CA ASN A 49 -16.74 -10.56 -3.23
C ASN A 49 -16.03 -10.49 -1.87
N ILE A 50 -14.73 -10.17 -1.85
CA ILE A 50 -14.03 -9.87 -0.59
C ILE A 50 -14.31 -8.40 -0.23
N GLU A 51 -14.87 -8.17 0.96
CA GLU A 51 -15.05 -6.81 1.47
C GLU A 51 -13.91 -6.47 2.44
N PHE A 52 -13.29 -5.32 2.27
CA PHE A 52 -12.19 -4.85 3.12
C PHE A 52 -12.63 -3.74 4.06
N ASN A 53 -12.28 -3.85 5.34
CA ASN A 53 -12.61 -2.90 6.38
C ASN A 53 -11.37 -2.59 7.24
N ASP A 54 -11.35 -1.41 7.87
CA ASP A 54 -10.31 -0.99 8.82
C ASP A 54 -8.88 -1.08 8.27
N VAL A 55 -8.67 -0.86 6.95
CA VAL A 55 -7.34 -0.96 6.32
C VAL A 55 -6.50 0.28 6.61
N GLU A 56 -5.48 0.10 7.44
CA GLU A 56 -4.62 1.17 7.94
C GLU A 56 -3.14 0.81 7.86
N ILE A 57 -2.32 1.83 7.60
CA ILE A 57 -0.86 1.72 7.72
C ILE A 57 -0.52 1.87 9.20
N MET A 58 -0.05 0.78 9.79
CA MET A 58 0.27 0.71 11.23
C MET A 58 1.71 1.12 11.52
N GLN A 59 2.61 0.87 10.57
CA GLN A 59 4.03 1.20 10.71
C GLN A 59 4.60 1.56 9.34
N LYS A 60 5.39 2.64 9.29
CA LYS A 60 6.22 3.01 8.15
C LYS A 60 7.69 2.93 8.58
N GLY A 61 8.52 2.31 7.75
CA GLY A 61 9.97 2.26 7.93
C GLY A 61 10.67 2.61 6.62
N GLU A 62 11.71 3.43 6.69
CA GLU A 62 12.50 3.84 5.54
C GLU A 62 13.89 3.21 5.61
N PHE A 63 14.43 2.81 4.46
CA PHE A 63 15.79 2.28 4.33
C PHE A 63 16.44 2.81 3.04
N LYS A 64 17.74 2.57 2.88
CA LYS A 64 18.54 3.18 1.79
C LYS A 64 18.00 2.98 0.37
N GLU A 65 17.27 1.89 0.14
CA GLU A 65 16.79 1.46 -1.18
C GLU A 65 15.27 1.54 -1.31
N GLY A 66 14.56 2.07 -0.31
CA GLY A 66 13.11 2.03 -0.33
C GLY A 66 12.42 2.21 1.02
N GLU A 67 11.16 1.80 1.02
CA GLU A 67 10.25 1.95 2.16
C GLU A 67 9.54 0.63 2.44
N ASN A 68 9.22 0.38 3.70
CA ASN A 68 8.46 -0.77 4.16
C ASN A 68 7.26 -0.30 4.98
N TYR A 69 6.08 -0.78 4.63
CA TYR A 69 4.82 -0.44 5.24
C TYR A 69 4.19 -1.69 5.82
N ARG A 70 3.92 -1.70 7.13
CA ARG A 70 3.02 -2.68 7.73
C ARG A 70 1.60 -2.16 7.62
N VAL A 71 0.80 -2.85 6.82
CA VAL A 71 -0.62 -2.58 6.66
C VAL A 71 -1.40 -3.64 7.43
N CYS A 72 -2.36 -3.20 8.22
CA CYS A 72 -3.30 -4.06 8.90
C CYS A 72 -4.71 -3.75 8.43
N GLY A 73 -5.58 -4.74 8.48
CA GLY A 73 -6.99 -4.54 8.22
C GLY A 73 -7.78 -5.80 8.47
N LYS A 74 -9.05 -5.77 8.09
CA LYS A 74 -9.96 -6.91 8.12
C LYS A 74 -10.52 -7.14 6.73
N TYR A 75 -10.77 -8.39 6.40
CA TYR A 75 -11.49 -8.79 5.22
C TYR A 75 -12.68 -9.65 5.60
N HIS A 76 -13.74 -9.61 4.81
CA HIS A 76 -14.93 -10.40 5.01
C HIS A 76 -15.18 -11.26 3.78
N LEU A 77 -15.42 -12.55 4.02
CA LEU A 77 -15.77 -13.51 2.98
C LEU A 77 -17.26 -13.81 3.08
N PRO A 78 -17.99 -13.95 1.96
CA PRO A 78 -19.42 -14.29 1.99
C PRO A 78 -19.73 -15.60 2.70
N SER A 79 -18.75 -16.51 2.77
CA SER A 79 -18.86 -17.81 3.42
C SER A 79 -18.64 -17.77 4.93
N GLN A 80 -18.31 -16.61 5.51
CA GLN A 80 -17.98 -16.48 6.93
C GLN A 80 -18.81 -15.36 7.57
N GLU A 81 -19.24 -15.57 8.81
CA GLU A 81 -20.07 -14.60 9.54
C GLU A 81 -19.24 -13.42 10.08
N ASN A 82 -17.99 -13.66 10.45
CA ASN A 82 -17.13 -12.67 11.09
C ASN A 82 -16.03 -12.16 10.15
N PRO A 83 -15.68 -10.87 10.20
CA PRO A 83 -14.49 -10.35 9.54
C PRO A 83 -13.21 -10.98 10.10
N LEU A 84 -12.29 -11.32 9.21
CA LEU A 84 -10.99 -11.91 9.51
C LEU A 84 -9.88 -10.86 9.42
N PRO A 85 -9.00 -10.71 10.42
CA PRO A 85 -7.89 -9.78 10.32
C PRO A 85 -6.79 -10.30 9.39
N PHE A 86 -6.05 -9.37 8.80
CA PHE A 86 -4.84 -9.62 8.05
C PHE A 86 -3.76 -8.59 8.38
N VAL A 87 -2.50 -8.97 8.16
CA VAL A 87 -1.36 -8.07 8.16
C VAL A 87 -0.49 -8.33 6.93
N ALA A 88 -0.15 -7.27 6.22
CA ALA A 88 0.72 -7.30 5.06
C ALA A 88 1.93 -6.38 5.29
N ASN A 89 3.12 -6.83 4.93
CA ASN A 89 4.29 -5.96 4.76
C ASN A 89 4.44 -5.65 3.28
N VAL A 90 4.18 -4.39 2.91
CA VAL A 90 4.32 -3.87 1.55
C VAL A 90 5.66 -3.15 1.46
N ILE A 91 6.52 -3.59 0.55
CA ILE A 91 7.85 -3.02 0.36
C ILE A 91 7.86 -2.28 -0.97
N ILE A 92 8.32 -1.03 -0.96
CA ILE A 92 8.52 -0.22 -2.14
C ILE A 92 10.02 -0.05 -2.36
N LYS A 93 10.52 -0.38 -3.56
CA LYS A 93 11.90 -0.14 -3.99
C LYS A 93 11.90 0.53 -5.36
N ASP A 94 12.74 1.55 -5.53
CA ASP A 94 12.87 2.29 -6.80
C ASP A 94 11.51 2.76 -7.40
N GLY A 95 10.56 3.14 -6.53
CA GLY A 95 9.22 3.57 -6.95
C GLY A 95 8.30 2.45 -7.45
N ARG A 96 8.57 1.19 -7.09
CA ARG A 96 7.74 0.02 -7.43
C ARG A 96 7.51 -0.87 -6.21
N PHE A 97 6.39 -1.58 -6.19
CA PHE A 97 6.18 -2.66 -5.22
C PHE A 97 7.16 -3.81 -5.47
N SER A 98 7.78 -4.30 -4.40
CA SER A 98 8.71 -5.43 -4.42
C SER A 98 7.94 -6.74 -4.32
N GLU A 99 8.36 -7.76 -5.08
CA GLU A 99 7.76 -9.10 -5.08
C GLU A 99 7.97 -9.91 -3.78
N HIS A 100 8.84 -9.44 -2.88
CA HIS A 100 9.11 -10.06 -1.58
C HIS A 100 8.03 -9.72 -0.54
N GLU A 101 6.77 -9.91 -0.92
CA GLU A 101 5.60 -9.54 -0.12
C GLU A 101 5.41 -10.56 1.01
N GLN A 102 5.07 -10.07 2.20
CA GLN A 102 4.70 -10.95 3.31
C GLN A 102 3.26 -10.66 3.70
N LEU A 103 2.41 -11.66 3.57
CA LEU A 103 1.01 -11.61 3.99
C LEU A 103 0.76 -12.70 5.03
N ILE A 104 0.11 -12.32 6.12
CA ILE A 104 -0.43 -13.25 7.11
C ILE A 104 -1.93 -13.00 7.21
N ILE A 105 -2.72 -14.04 6.94
CA ILE A 105 -4.17 -14.06 7.11
C ILE A 105 -4.56 -14.99 8.26
N SER A 106 -5.68 -14.70 8.91
CA SER A 106 -6.20 -15.44 10.07
C SER A 106 -6.91 -16.74 9.68
N GLU A 107 -6.15 -17.70 9.17
CA GLU A 107 -6.66 -19.06 8.89
C GLU A 107 -6.91 -19.86 10.17
N THR A 108 -6.25 -19.50 11.28
CA THR A 108 -6.38 -20.15 12.59
C THR A 108 -6.56 -19.11 13.71
N GLN A 109 -7.13 -19.55 14.83
CA GLN A 109 -7.33 -18.69 16.00
C GLN A 109 -6.02 -18.17 16.61
N GLU A 110 -4.94 -18.97 16.53
CA GLU A 110 -3.61 -18.56 16.98
C GLU A 110 -3.02 -17.46 16.09
N LEU A 111 -3.22 -17.55 14.77
CA LEU A 111 -2.81 -16.53 13.82
C LEU A 111 -3.62 -15.25 14.01
N GLN A 112 -4.92 -15.37 14.28
CA GLN A 112 -5.77 -14.21 14.56
C GLN A 112 -5.22 -13.38 15.74
N LEU A 113 -4.94 -14.02 16.88
CA LEU A 113 -4.36 -13.35 18.06
C LEU A 113 -2.99 -12.74 17.76
N SER A 114 -2.19 -13.40 16.93
CA SER A 114 -0.87 -12.90 16.53
C SER A 114 -0.97 -11.66 15.66
N ILE A 115 -1.91 -11.66 14.70
CA ILE A 115 -2.19 -10.51 13.84
C ILE A 115 -2.72 -9.34 14.68
N GLU A 116 -3.67 -9.58 15.60
CA GLU A 116 -4.20 -8.55 16.48
C GLU A 116 -3.11 -7.89 17.33
N ARG A 117 -2.14 -8.65 17.84
CA ARG A 117 -0.96 -8.08 18.54
C ARG A 117 -0.06 -7.26 17.62
N LEU A 118 0.18 -7.72 16.39
CA LEU A 118 1.00 -7.01 15.40
C LEU A 118 0.33 -5.71 14.92
N CYS A 119 -1.00 -5.70 14.92
CA CYS A 119 -1.86 -4.61 14.47
C CYS A 119 -2.39 -3.74 15.62
N SER A 120 -2.05 -4.07 16.86
CA SER A 120 -2.23 -3.15 17.98
C SER A 120 -1.19 -2.05 17.81
N LYS A 121 -1.62 -0.78 17.73
CA LYS A 121 -0.71 0.37 17.76
C LYS A 121 0.25 0.15 18.93
N LYS A 122 1.54 0.03 18.66
CA LYS A 122 2.51 0.30 19.72
C LYS A 122 2.23 1.74 20.12
N GLU A 123 1.68 1.93 21.32
CA GLU A 123 1.96 3.15 22.06
C GLU A 123 3.49 3.21 22.14
N THR A 124 4.07 4.04 21.28
CA THR A 124 5.42 4.57 21.50
C THR A 124 5.33 5.36 22.80
N ASP A 125 5.77 4.74 23.90
CA ASP A 125 6.42 5.46 24.99
C ASP A 125 7.75 6.07 24.50
#